data_AF-A0A7X7N901-F1
#
_entry.id   AF-A0A7X7N901-F1
#
_cell.length_a   1.000
_cell.length_b   1.000
_cell.length_c   1.000
_cell.angle_alpha   90.00
_cell.angle_beta   90.00
_cell.angle_gamma   90.00
#
_symmetry.space_group_name_H-M   'P 1'
#
loop_
_entity.id
_entity.type
_entity.pdbx_description
1 polymer ?
#
loop_
_entity_poly.entity_id
_entity_poly.type
_entity_poly.pdbx_seq_one_letter_code
_entity_poly.pdbx_strand_id
1 'polypeptide(L)'
;MNERESLMRFLTELEDLNPDVSLQRLREAESHARLVGSAGFDEVADRVEHLIGLYLSSPPKKLGAETLEEYFGYLNRDAERLLASGELQAGPVVSEGGGSTALVPRQLYGAMDRCIVLNRCTVPQLLSKAADAFRRRNQVVSTVVEIGFRLLWCLDRKLADAWFVGYFRRSEGHLDPDVLRDAISVALEQPGVSREFLEWGMRWCGDFGLLEMWPNVVHKGDRLLCRHAVKSWFAKHKPRTTSLAHLKVMFDLGKYGDEALLDWIRAALGTLGECVLRIMSLGDQAESGDELEVEGYRGALMSELRRLSQLFPVVLFVSDQLLSLPDGCVQLAMAVMGLAGEGLVQWDDGVLEFCRRVIRRTFVYDMRAGRSPLETIDRLTFGDSHAYFRAYAELDLVSERFDSLDQREKVIELLAPYYASYRQPALLAAETTRRYRKLRWLLHEDYLTRVLDSEQMAQVREMEWVWELGAVAGEARRFLGRQRDLSLSVESMIASKIEFEESMRSRRLRAIRRMLGS
;
A
#
# COMPACT_ATOMS: atom_id res chain seq x y z
N MET A 1 -34.29 2.47 38.83
CA MET A 1 -32.98 1.80 38.70
C MET A 1 -32.01 2.88 38.27
N ASN A 2 -30.96 3.13 39.04
CA ASN A 2 -30.02 4.21 38.72
C ASN A 2 -29.31 3.89 37.38
N GLU A 3 -29.09 4.89 36.53
CA GLU A 3 -28.37 4.76 35.26
C GLU A 3 -27.00 4.11 35.47
N ARG A 4 -26.34 4.45 36.59
CA ARG A 4 -25.08 3.84 37.02
C ARG A 4 -25.21 2.34 37.32
N GLU A 5 -26.22 1.94 38.09
CA GLU A 5 -26.48 0.51 38.40
C GLU A 5 -26.78 -0.30 37.13
N SER A 6 -27.50 0.31 36.19
CA SER A 6 -27.87 -0.31 34.91
C SER A 6 -26.64 -0.55 34.03
N LEU A 7 -25.71 0.42 34.00
CA LEU A 7 -24.45 0.31 33.28
C LEU A 7 -23.53 -0.77 33.89
N MET A 8 -23.42 -0.82 35.22
CA MET A 8 -22.60 -1.82 35.91
C MET A 8 -23.12 -3.24 35.72
N ARG A 9 -24.45 -3.42 35.71
CA ARG A 9 -25.07 -4.72 35.39
C ARG A 9 -24.74 -5.14 33.96
N PHE A 10 -24.82 -4.22 33.01
CA PHE A 10 -24.45 -4.51 31.62
C PHE A 10 -22.98 -4.90 31.48
N LEU A 11 -22.05 -4.23 32.18
CA LEU A 11 -20.64 -4.63 32.19
C LEU A 11 -20.44 -6.03 32.81
N THR A 12 -21.23 -6.38 33.83
CA THR A 12 -21.22 -7.72 34.42
C THR A 12 -21.73 -8.78 33.42
N GLU A 13 -22.75 -8.46 32.62
CA GLU A 13 -23.21 -9.33 31.52
C GLU A 13 -22.08 -9.64 30.52
N LEU A 14 -21.17 -8.68 30.27
CA LEU A 14 -20.03 -8.88 29.37
C LEU A 14 -18.95 -9.84 29.90
N GLU A 15 -18.93 -10.12 31.22
CA GLU A 15 -17.95 -11.02 31.85
C GLU A 15 -18.09 -12.48 31.36
N ASP A 16 -19.22 -12.84 30.74
CA ASP A 16 -19.43 -14.15 30.07
C ASP A 16 -18.59 -14.31 28.77
N LEU A 17 -17.95 -13.23 28.28
CA LEU A 17 -17.10 -13.17 27.09
C LEU A 17 -17.77 -13.53 25.75
N ASN A 18 -19.00 -14.07 25.77
CA ASN A 18 -19.86 -14.30 24.61
C ASN A 18 -21.34 -13.94 24.90
N PRO A 19 -21.62 -12.72 25.38
CA PRO A 19 -22.97 -12.31 25.71
C PRO A 19 -23.82 -12.09 24.46
N ASP A 20 -25.09 -12.48 24.50
CA ASP A 20 -26.07 -12.16 23.45
C ASP A 20 -26.56 -10.71 23.60
N VAL A 21 -25.73 -9.76 23.14
CA VAL A 21 -26.02 -8.33 23.22
C VAL A 21 -26.67 -7.83 21.93
N SER A 22 -27.96 -7.48 22.03
CA SER A 22 -28.64 -6.81 20.92
C SER A 22 -28.12 -5.38 20.68
N LEU A 23 -28.22 -4.89 19.45
CA LEU A 23 -27.87 -3.51 19.11
C LEU A 23 -28.65 -2.48 19.93
N GLN A 24 -29.90 -2.78 20.28
CA GLN A 24 -30.71 -1.91 21.14
C GLN A 24 -30.12 -1.84 22.55
N ARG A 25 -29.77 -2.99 23.13
CA ARG A 25 -29.17 -3.07 24.47
C ARG A 25 -27.84 -2.31 24.54
N LEU A 26 -27.02 -2.41 23.50
CA LEU A 26 -25.77 -1.65 23.39
C LEU A 26 -26.03 -0.13 23.36
N ARG A 27 -27.00 0.33 22.56
CA ARG A 27 -27.36 1.76 22.51
C ARG A 27 -27.88 2.29 23.84
N GLU A 28 -28.66 1.48 24.57
CA GLU A 28 -29.12 1.81 25.92
C GLU A 28 -27.93 1.97 26.88
N ALA A 29 -26.97 1.04 26.85
CA ALA A 29 -25.76 1.10 27.66
C ALA A 29 -24.90 2.34 27.33
N GLU A 30 -24.71 2.67 26.06
CA GLU A 30 -24.03 3.90 25.64
C GLU A 30 -24.76 5.16 26.10
N SER A 31 -26.09 5.16 26.08
CA SER A 31 -26.90 6.28 26.58
C SER A 31 -26.72 6.45 28.09
N HIS A 32 -26.76 5.35 28.87
CA HIS A 32 -26.50 5.40 30.30
C HIS A 32 -25.07 5.87 30.60
N ALA A 33 -24.07 5.42 29.84
CA ALA A 33 -22.69 5.89 29.97
C ALA A 33 -22.58 7.42 29.78
N ARG A 34 -23.27 7.98 28.77
CA ARG A 34 -23.30 9.45 28.57
C ARG A 34 -23.96 10.21 29.71
N LEU A 35 -24.98 9.62 30.36
CA LEU A 35 -25.68 10.24 31.49
C LEU A 35 -24.88 10.18 32.80
N VAL A 36 -24.16 9.09 33.04
CA VAL A 36 -23.26 8.93 34.19
C VAL A 36 -22.08 9.91 34.11
N GLY A 37 -21.50 10.08 32.91
CA GLY A 37 -20.40 10.99 32.64
C GLY A 37 -19.13 10.68 33.44
N SER A 38 -18.26 11.68 33.59
CA SER A 38 -16.93 11.52 34.21
C SER A 38 -16.96 11.06 35.67
N ALA A 39 -18.06 11.28 36.41
CA ALA A 39 -18.18 10.89 37.81
C ALA A 39 -18.17 9.37 38.04
N GLY A 40 -18.53 8.58 37.01
CA GLY A 40 -18.46 7.11 37.05
C GLY A 40 -17.28 6.52 36.28
N PHE A 41 -16.35 7.35 35.78
CA PHE A 41 -15.30 6.89 34.88
C PHE A 41 -14.40 5.83 35.52
N ASP A 42 -13.85 6.11 36.71
CA ASP A 42 -12.88 5.22 37.36
C ASP A 42 -13.46 3.83 37.65
N GLU A 43 -14.72 3.76 38.13
CA GLU A 43 -15.39 2.49 38.40
C GLU A 43 -15.61 1.66 37.13
N VAL A 44 -15.99 2.32 36.02
CA VAL A 44 -16.17 1.63 34.73
C VAL A 44 -14.82 1.23 34.14
N ALA A 45 -13.78 2.05 34.31
CA ALA A 45 -12.41 1.74 33.87
C ALA A 45 -11.87 0.49 34.58
N ASP A 46 -12.07 0.39 35.90
CA ASP A 46 -11.68 -0.79 36.67
C ASP A 46 -12.40 -2.05 36.19
N ARG A 47 -13.70 -1.94 35.85
CA ARG A 47 -14.46 -3.07 35.27
C ARG A 47 -14.00 -3.46 33.88
N VAL A 48 -13.66 -2.49 33.03
CA VAL A 48 -13.10 -2.78 31.71
C VAL A 48 -11.72 -3.43 31.82
N GLU A 49 -10.88 -3.00 32.75
CA GLU A 49 -9.58 -3.63 33.02
C GLU A 49 -9.75 -5.06 33.55
N HIS A 50 -10.76 -5.30 34.39
CA HIS A 50 -11.15 -6.65 34.81
C HIS A 50 -11.59 -7.52 33.62
N LEU A 51 -12.44 -6.98 32.74
CA LEU A 51 -12.91 -7.66 31.53
C LEU A 51 -11.76 -8.03 30.59
N ILE A 52 -10.75 -7.16 30.45
CA ILE A 52 -9.52 -7.48 29.71
C ILE A 52 -8.83 -8.69 30.34
N GLY A 53 -8.67 -8.72 31.68
CA GLY A 53 -8.08 -9.85 32.38
C GLY A 53 -8.82 -11.17 32.16
N LEU A 54 -10.15 -11.15 32.20
CA LEU A 54 -10.99 -12.32 31.89
C LEU A 54 -10.81 -12.77 30.44
N TYR A 55 -10.80 -11.84 29.49
CA TYR A 55 -10.60 -12.14 28.08
C TYR A 55 -9.24 -12.79 27.82
N LEU A 56 -8.15 -12.21 28.33
CA LEU A 56 -6.79 -12.71 28.14
C LEU A 56 -6.57 -14.08 28.79
N SER A 57 -7.28 -14.37 29.89
CA SER A 57 -7.20 -15.66 30.57
C SER A 57 -8.13 -16.74 29.99
N SER A 58 -8.95 -16.40 28.99
CA SER A 58 -9.93 -17.30 28.39
C SER A 58 -9.29 -18.49 27.67
N PRO A 59 -9.94 -19.67 27.64
CA PRO A 59 -9.42 -20.85 26.95
C PRO A 59 -9.08 -20.64 25.47
N PRO A 60 -9.92 -19.95 24.66
CA PRO A 60 -9.59 -19.71 23.25
C PRO A 60 -8.32 -18.87 23.06
N LYS A 61 -8.03 -17.94 23.98
CA LYS A 61 -6.84 -17.11 23.90
C LYS A 61 -5.58 -17.88 24.28
N LYS A 62 -5.63 -18.69 25.34
CA LYS A 62 -4.53 -19.57 25.75
C LYS A 62 -4.16 -20.56 24.65
N LEU A 63 -5.15 -21.29 24.13
CA LEU A 63 -4.94 -22.27 23.07
C LEU A 63 -4.37 -21.63 21.80
N GLY A 64 -4.86 -20.44 21.43
CA GLY A 64 -4.35 -19.71 20.28
C GLY A 64 -2.91 -19.23 20.45
N ALA A 65 -2.54 -18.78 21.65
CA ALA A 65 -1.16 -18.41 21.97
C ALA A 65 -0.22 -19.62 21.86
N GLU A 66 -0.60 -20.75 22.46
CA GLU A 66 0.16 -22.02 22.38
C GLU A 66 0.31 -22.50 20.92
N THR A 67 -0.75 -22.42 20.13
CA THR A 67 -0.74 -22.80 18.70
C THR A 67 0.26 -21.94 17.92
N LEU A 68 0.28 -20.62 18.17
CA LEU A 68 1.21 -19.73 17.50
C LEU A 68 2.65 -19.93 17.96
N GLU A 69 2.87 -20.14 19.26
CA GLU A 69 4.20 -20.45 19.80
C GLU A 69 4.77 -21.72 19.17
N GLU A 70 3.96 -22.78 19.04
CA GLU A 70 4.37 -24.00 18.36
C GLU A 70 4.69 -23.73 16.87
N TYR A 71 3.81 -23.01 16.17
CA TYR A 71 4.00 -22.64 14.76
C TYR A 71 5.33 -21.91 14.53
N PHE A 72 5.65 -20.92 15.38
CA PHE A 72 6.93 -20.19 15.30
C PHE A 72 8.12 -21.02 15.75
N GLY A 73 7.91 -21.96 16.66
CA GLY A 73 8.92 -22.96 17.01
C GLY A 73 9.38 -23.79 15.80
N TYR A 74 8.51 -24.07 14.82
CA TYR A 74 8.91 -24.70 13.56
C TYR A 74 9.72 -23.75 12.67
N LEU A 75 9.21 -22.53 12.45
CA LEU A 75 9.89 -21.53 11.61
C LEU A 75 11.30 -21.19 12.13
N ASN A 76 11.44 -20.97 13.44
CA ASN A 76 12.72 -20.63 14.04
C ASN A 76 13.72 -21.79 13.93
N ARG A 77 13.31 -23.04 14.18
CA ARG A 77 14.19 -24.21 14.05
C ARG A 77 14.69 -24.41 12.62
N ASP A 78 13.81 -24.25 11.63
CA ASP A 78 14.22 -24.38 10.23
C ASP A 78 15.10 -23.19 9.81
N ALA A 79 14.81 -21.98 10.28
CA ALA A 79 15.65 -20.83 10.01
C ALA A 79 17.05 -20.95 10.66
N GLU A 80 17.15 -21.48 11.89
CA GLU A 80 18.43 -21.81 12.53
C GLU A 80 19.23 -22.84 11.74
N ARG A 81 18.57 -23.87 11.18
CA ARG A 81 19.21 -24.86 10.30
C ARG A 81 19.75 -24.23 9.03
N LEU A 82 18.95 -23.37 8.39
CA LEU A 82 19.33 -22.67 7.16
C LEU A 82 20.46 -21.65 7.38
N LEU A 83 20.48 -20.99 8.54
CA LEU A 83 21.60 -20.16 8.99
C LEU A 83 22.87 -21.01 9.20
N ALA A 84 22.76 -22.16 9.87
CA ALA A 84 23.88 -23.06 10.11
C ALA A 84 24.46 -23.66 8.82
N SER A 85 23.63 -23.87 7.79
CA SER A 85 24.08 -24.32 6.46
C SER A 85 24.64 -23.19 5.58
N GLY A 86 24.61 -21.94 6.04
CA GLY A 86 25.08 -20.77 5.29
C GLY A 86 24.16 -20.34 4.14
N GLU A 87 22.91 -20.80 4.14
CA GLU A 87 21.93 -20.46 3.11
C GLU A 87 21.17 -19.15 3.42
N LEU A 88 21.19 -18.71 4.68
CA LEU A 88 20.69 -17.42 5.12
C LEU A 88 21.84 -16.53 5.57
N GLN A 89 21.67 -15.22 5.46
CA GLN A 89 22.57 -14.27 6.08
C GLN A 89 22.10 -13.93 7.49
N ALA A 90 23.03 -13.78 8.42
CA ALA A 90 22.70 -13.33 9.78
C ALA A 90 22.15 -11.88 9.70
N GLY A 91 20.86 -11.72 9.96
CA GLY A 91 20.22 -10.42 10.05
C GLY A 91 20.62 -9.65 11.32
N PRO A 92 20.36 -8.33 11.39
CA PRO A 92 20.54 -7.58 12.61
C PRO A 92 19.63 -8.14 13.71
N VAL A 93 20.20 -8.51 14.85
CA VAL A 93 19.43 -8.84 16.05
C VAL A 93 18.74 -7.55 16.53
N VAL A 94 17.42 -7.49 16.43
CA VAL A 94 16.68 -6.34 16.93
C VAL A 94 16.71 -6.39 18.46
N SER A 95 17.17 -5.29 19.08
CA SER A 95 17.17 -5.12 20.53
C SER A 95 15.75 -5.19 21.09
N GLU A 96 15.61 -5.55 22.36
CA GLU A 96 14.35 -5.88 23.06
C GLU A 96 13.29 -4.76 23.16
N GLY A 97 13.37 -3.68 22.37
CA GLY A 97 12.56 -2.47 22.50
C GLY A 97 11.34 -2.34 21.57
N GLY A 98 10.85 -3.42 20.97
CA GLY A 98 9.64 -3.40 20.13
C GLY A 98 8.37 -3.40 20.97
N GLY A 99 7.75 -2.22 21.15
CA GLY A 99 6.74 -1.93 22.18
C GLY A 99 5.40 -2.69 22.16
N SER A 100 5.24 -3.81 21.45
CA SER A 100 4.00 -4.61 21.52
C SER A 100 4.17 -6.01 20.93
N THR A 101 4.61 -7.02 21.69
CA THR A 101 4.75 -8.36 21.10
C THR A 101 4.54 -9.49 22.12
N ALA A 102 3.28 -9.77 22.50
CA ALA A 102 2.98 -11.03 23.19
C ALA A 102 3.22 -12.27 22.30
N LEU A 103 3.30 -12.13 20.96
CA LEU A 103 3.33 -13.27 20.01
C LEU A 103 4.05 -12.97 18.67
N VAL A 104 5.08 -12.11 18.64
CA VAL A 104 5.85 -11.85 17.40
C VAL A 104 7.27 -12.40 17.55
N PRO A 105 7.74 -13.27 16.64
CA PRO A 105 9.13 -13.73 16.64
C PRO A 105 10.08 -12.53 16.47
N ARG A 106 11.09 -12.44 17.34
CA ARG A 106 12.05 -11.30 17.36
C ARG A 106 13.12 -11.36 16.25
N GLN A 107 13.16 -12.43 15.45
CA GLN A 107 14.09 -12.55 14.34
C GLN A 107 13.46 -11.98 13.06
N LEU A 108 13.79 -10.72 12.77
CA LEU A 108 13.47 -10.11 11.48
C LEU A 108 14.56 -10.52 10.47
N TYR A 109 14.27 -11.57 9.70
CA TYR A 109 15.05 -11.91 8.51
C TYR A 109 14.89 -10.80 7.46
N GLY A 110 15.93 -10.56 6.66
CA GLY A 110 15.79 -9.75 5.45
C GLY A 110 14.73 -10.36 4.53
N ALA A 111 14.11 -9.55 3.65
CA ALA A 111 13.00 -9.98 2.81
C ALA A 111 13.30 -11.28 2.01
N MET A 112 14.52 -11.42 1.50
CA MET A 112 14.97 -12.62 0.77
C MET A 112 15.07 -13.84 1.68
N ASP A 113 15.78 -13.70 2.80
CA ASP A 113 15.95 -14.76 3.79
C ASP A 113 14.60 -15.25 4.34
N ARG A 114 13.66 -14.32 4.54
CA ARG A 114 12.29 -14.63 4.94
C ARG A 114 11.55 -15.45 3.88
N CYS A 115 11.68 -15.11 2.60
CA CYS A 115 11.08 -15.91 1.52
C CYS A 115 11.68 -17.32 1.47
N ILE A 116 12.99 -17.45 1.70
CA ILE A 116 13.68 -18.74 1.75
C ILE A 116 13.16 -19.58 2.91
N VAL A 117 13.07 -19.00 4.12
CA VAL A 117 12.53 -19.68 5.31
C VAL A 117 11.10 -20.16 5.05
N LEU A 118 10.22 -19.30 4.53
CA LEU A 118 8.82 -19.67 4.28
C LEU A 118 8.68 -20.75 3.19
N ASN A 119 9.53 -20.73 2.16
CA ASN A 119 9.49 -21.74 1.10
C ASN A 119 10.04 -23.09 1.54
N ARG A 120 11.05 -23.10 2.44
CA ARG A 120 11.73 -24.32 2.88
C ARG A 120 11.19 -24.91 4.18
N CYS A 121 10.47 -24.12 4.97
CA CYS A 121 9.98 -24.59 6.27
C CYS A 121 8.93 -25.69 6.11
N THR A 122 9.05 -26.73 6.93
CA THR A 122 8.15 -27.88 6.95
C THR A 122 7.23 -27.84 8.16
N VAL A 123 6.27 -26.90 8.14
CA VAL A 123 5.24 -26.82 9.19
C VAL A 123 4.14 -27.86 8.93
N PRO A 124 3.71 -28.63 9.95
CA PRO A 124 2.54 -29.50 9.82
C PRO A 124 1.31 -28.74 9.33
N GLN A 125 0.62 -29.27 8.31
CA GLN A 125 -0.48 -28.57 7.65
C GLN A 125 -1.63 -28.21 8.62
N LEU A 126 -1.91 -29.07 9.61
CA LEU A 126 -2.91 -28.81 10.63
C LEU A 126 -2.53 -27.61 11.51
N LEU A 127 -1.26 -27.50 11.88
CA LEU A 127 -0.73 -26.40 12.68
C LEU A 127 -0.77 -25.07 11.91
N SER A 128 -0.37 -25.09 10.63
CA SER A 128 -0.49 -23.92 9.74
C SER A 128 -1.95 -23.44 9.61
N LYS A 129 -2.90 -24.36 9.38
CA LYS A 129 -4.32 -24.02 9.33
C LYS A 129 -4.86 -23.46 10.65
N ALA A 130 -4.41 -24.00 11.79
CA ALA A 130 -4.82 -23.53 13.11
C ALA A 130 -4.27 -22.12 13.40
N ALA A 131 -2.99 -21.88 13.09
CA ALA A 131 -2.37 -20.56 13.19
C ALA A 131 -3.08 -19.52 12.31
N ASP A 132 -3.39 -19.87 11.06
CA ASP A 132 -4.13 -18.98 10.15
C ASP A 132 -5.56 -18.72 10.62
N ALA A 133 -6.26 -19.74 11.15
CA ALA A 133 -7.60 -19.57 11.70
C ALA A 133 -7.60 -18.62 12.91
N PHE A 134 -6.60 -18.72 13.79
CA PHE A 134 -6.45 -17.84 14.94
C PHE A 134 -6.12 -16.40 14.51
N ARG A 135 -5.21 -16.21 13.54
CA ARG A 135 -4.93 -14.90 12.94
C ARG A 135 -6.17 -14.30 12.26
N ARG A 136 -6.96 -15.13 11.56
CA ARG A 136 -8.21 -14.69 10.92
C ARG A 136 -9.28 -14.31 11.93
N ARG A 137 -9.34 -14.94 13.11
CA ARG A 137 -10.22 -14.52 14.22
C ARG A 137 -9.96 -13.07 14.64
N ASN A 138 -8.70 -12.65 14.73
CA ASN A 138 -8.34 -11.24 14.99
C ASN A 138 -8.83 -10.29 13.87
N GLN A 139 -9.03 -10.78 12.65
CA GLN A 139 -9.55 -9.96 11.55
C GLN A 139 -11.07 -9.80 11.60
N VAL A 140 -11.79 -10.86 11.97
CA VAL A 140 -13.25 -10.96 11.73
C VAL A 140 -14.11 -10.88 12.99
N VAL A 141 -13.56 -11.10 14.19
CA VAL A 141 -14.35 -11.20 15.43
C VAL A 141 -14.04 -10.03 16.37
N SER A 142 -14.93 -9.05 16.46
CA SER A 142 -14.90 -8.03 17.53
C SER A 142 -15.03 -8.70 18.90
N THR A 143 -14.28 -8.23 19.91
CA THR A 143 -14.39 -8.77 21.26
C THR A 143 -15.35 -7.95 22.12
N VAL A 144 -15.77 -8.52 23.24
CA VAL A 144 -16.51 -7.79 24.30
C VAL A 144 -15.71 -6.61 24.87
N VAL A 145 -14.38 -6.63 24.76
CA VAL A 145 -13.52 -5.53 25.22
C VAL A 145 -13.77 -4.26 24.39
N GLU A 146 -14.04 -4.40 23.09
CA GLU A 146 -14.42 -3.26 22.24
C GLU A 146 -15.66 -2.53 22.78
N ILE A 147 -16.65 -3.28 23.29
CA ILE A 147 -17.85 -2.70 23.91
C ILE A 147 -17.46 -1.92 25.17
N GLY A 148 -16.64 -2.49 26.04
CA GLY A 148 -16.12 -1.81 27.23
C GLY A 148 -15.40 -0.50 26.88
N PHE A 149 -14.55 -0.52 25.86
CA PHE A 149 -13.86 0.65 25.34
C PHE A 149 -14.81 1.72 24.79
N ARG A 150 -15.87 1.34 24.06
CA ARG A 150 -16.90 2.28 23.58
C ARG A 150 -17.60 2.97 24.76
N LEU A 151 -17.87 2.25 25.85
CA LEU A 151 -18.50 2.80 27.06
C LEU A 151 -17.59 3.82 27.76
N LEU A 152 -16.29 3.53 27.92
CA LEU A 152 -15.31 4.50 28.43
C LEU A 152 -15.30 5.78 27.61
N TRP A 153 -15.32 5.64 26.29
CA TRP A 153 -15.33 6.79 25.39
C TRP A 153 -16.62 7.62 25.46
N CYS A 154 -17.76 6.97 25.76
CA CYS A 154 -19.05 7.62 25.96
C CYS A 154 -19.15 8.37 27.30
N LEU A 155 -18.46 7.89 28.34
CA LEU A 155 -18.40 8.54 29.65
C LEU A 155 -17.62 9.86 29.58
N ASP A 156 -16.37 9.80 29.14
CA ASP A 156 -15.53 10.98 28.92
C ASP A 156 -14.39 10.65 27.94
N ARG A 157 -14.34 11.40 26.83
CA ARG A 157 -13.36 11.17 25.76
C ARG A 157 -11.92 11.44 26.20
N LYS A 158 -11.69 12.45 27.03
CA LYS A 158 -10.33 12.86 27.44
C LYS A 158 -9.79 11.87 28.45
N LEU A 159 -10.62 11.46 29.42
CA LEU A 159 -10.24 10.44 30.39
C LEU A 159 -10.02 9.09 29.71
N ALA A 160 -10.88 8.70 28.76
CA ALA A 160 -10.69 7.47 27.99
C ALA A 160 -9.35 7.46 27.24
N ASP A 161 -9.06 8.51 26.48
CA ASP A 161 -7.80 8.65 25.73
C ASP A 161 -6.57 8.57 26.67
N ALA A 162 -6.59 9.28 27.79
CA ALA A 162 -5.53 9.22 28.79
C ALA A 162 -5.39 7.83 29.43
N TRP A 163 -6.51 7.15 29.69
CA TRP A 163 -6.52 5.78 30.21
C TRP A 163 -5.91 4.79 29.20
N PHE A 164 -6.25 4.87 27.91
CA PHE A 164 -5.63 4.04 26.87
C PHE A 164 -4.12 4.25 26.81
N VAL A 165 -3.66 5.50 26.76
CA VAL A 165 -2.23 5.82 26.74
C VAL A 165 -1.53 5.29 28.00
N GLY A 166 -2.17 5.43 29.16
CA GLY A 166 -1.70 4.86 30.42
C GLY A 166 -1.61 3.34 30.38
N TYR A 167 -2.63 2.67 29.86
CA TYR A 167 -2.68 1.21 29.70
C TYR A 167 -1.58 0.71 28.75
N PHE A 168 -1.38 1.38 27.60
CA PHE A 168 -0.31 1.05 26.65
C PHE A 168 1.07 1.15 27.28
N ARG A 169 1.31 2.18 28.08
CA ARG A 169 2.57 2.37 28.80
C ARG A 169 2.78 1.30 29.87
N ARG A 170 1.76 0.95 30.66
CA ARG A 170 1.86 -0.10 31.68
C ARG A 170 2.07 -1.49 31.09
N SER A 171 1.55 -1.72 29.89
CA SER A 171 1.56 -3.02 29.21
C SER A 171 2.60 -3.11 28.09
N GLU A 172 3.53 -2.15 27.98
CA GLU A 172 4.51 -2.09 26.90
C GLU A 172 5.27 -3.42 26.76
N GLY A 173 5.38 -3.91 25.52
CA GLY A 173 5.95 -5.22 25.20
C GLY A 173 4.97 -6.41 25.36
N HIS A 174 3.91 -6.28 26.15
CA HIS A 174 2.95 -7.35 26.47
C HIS A 174 1.53 -7.06 25.97
N LEU A 175 1.37 -6.05 25.10
CA LEU A 175 0.09 -5.66 24.53
C LEU A 175 -0.49 -6.77 23.64
N ASP A 176 -1.72 -7.16 23.95
CA ASP A 176 -2.45 -8.17 23.19
C ASP A 176 -3.02 -7.58 21.88
N PRO A 177 -2.89 -8.28 20.74
CA PRO A 177 -3.31 -7.77 19.44
C PRO A 177 -4.83 -7.56 19.30
N ASP A 178 -5.68 -8.32 20.00
CA ASP A 178 -7.13 -8.10 19.95
C ASP A 178 -7.50 -6.84 20.74
N VAL A 179 -6.90 -6.67 21.93
CA VAL A 179 -7.10 -5.49 22.77
C VAL A 179 -6.65 -4.22 22.04
N LEU A 180 -5.49 -4.26 21.37
CA LEU A 180 -5.02 -3.15 20.55
C LEU A 180 -5.94 -2.85 19.39
N ARG A 181 -6.33 -3.87 18.63
CA ARG A 181 -7.26 -3.73 17.51
C ARG A 181 -8.57 -3.06 17.96
N ASP A 182 -9.09 -3.45 19.12
CA ASP A 182 -10.36 -2.93 19.64
C ASP A 182 -10.21 -1.49 20.12
N ALA A 183 -9.13 -1.16 20.81
CA ALA A 183 -8.81 0.21 21.21
C ALA A 183 -8.70 1.15 20.00
N ILE A 184 -7.99 0.71 18.94
CA ILE A 184 -7.86 1.48 17.69
C ILE A 184 -9.22 1.58 16.98
N SER A 185 -10.04 0.53 17.00
CA SER A 185 -11.37 0.54 16.38
C SER A 185 -12.27 1.58 17.03
N VAL A 186 -12.27 1.68 18.36
CA VAL A 186 -13.03 2.74 19.05
C VAL A 186 -12.47 4.12 18.72
N ALA A 187 -11.15 4.30 18.76
CA ALA A 187 -10.51 5.57 18.38
C ALA A 187 -10.84 6.02 16.95
N LEU A 188 -10.92 5.07 16.00
CA LEU A 188 -11.24 5.33 14.59
C LEU A 188 -12.62 5.92 14.36
N GLU A 189 -13.59 5.67 15.24
CA GLU A 189 -14.95 6.21 15.12
C GLU A 189 -15.02 7.67 15.61
N GLN A 190 -13.99 8.15 16.33
CA GLN A 190 -14.07 9.38 17.11
C GLN A 190 -13.46 10.59 16.37
N PRO A 191 -13.95 11.82 16.61
CA PRO A 191 -13.49 13.01 15.90
C PRO A 191 -12.01 13.36 16.15
N GLY A 192 -11.47 12.98 17.31
CA GLY A 192 -10.13 13.34 17.77
C GLY A 192 -9.55 12.33 18.77
N VAL A 193 -8.22 12.16 18.75
CA VAL A 193 -7.41 11.44 19.75
C VAL A 193 -6.18 12.29 20.09
N SER A 194 -5.52 12.02 21.22
CA SER A 194 -4.31 12.75 21.60
C SER A 194 -3.11 12.43 20.71
N ARG A 195 -2.11 13.31 20.75
CA ARG A 195 -0.82 13.10 20.09
C ARG A 195 -0.11 11.85 20.63
N GLU A 196 -0.16 11.61 21.94
CA GLU A 196 0.46 10.42 22.55
C GLU A 196 -0.17 9.12 22.01
N PHE A 197 -1.50 9.09 21.81
CA PHE A 197 -2.16 7.94 21.18
C PHE A 197 -1.69 7.74 19.73
N LEU A 198 -1.56 8.82 18.95
CA LEU A 198 -1.05 8.74 17.57
C LEU A 198 0.41 8.31 17.52
N GLU A 199 1.23 8.66 18.51
CA GLU A 199 2.61 8.20 18.63
C GLU A 199 2.70 6.69 18.86
N TRP A 200 1.80 6.12 19.67
CA TRP A 200 1.62 4.67 19.76
C TRP A 200 1.20 4.06 18.42
N GLY A 201 0.21 4.66 17.74
CA GLY A 201 -0.19 4.26 16.39
C GLY A 201 0.98 4.20 15.41
N MET A 202 1.87 5.20 15.43
CA MET A 202 3.07 5.23 14.59
C MET A 202 4.07 4.12 14.93
N ARG A 203 4.21 3.74 16.19
CA ARG A 203 5.08 2.62 16.60
C ARG A 203 4.55 1.30 16.04
N TRP A 204 3.25 1.03 16.22
CA TRP A 204 2.62 -0.19 15.73
C TRP A 204 2.69 -0.30 14.20
N CYS A 205 2.39 0.79 13.48
CA CYS A 205 2.40 0.75 12.02
C CYS A 205 3.80 0.63 11.42
N GLY A 206 4.84 0.98 12.18
CA GLY A 206 6.24 0.82 11.81
C GLY A 206 6.85 -0.53 12.16
N ASP A 207 6.10 -1.41 12.85
CA ASP A 207 6.53 -2.75 13.21
C ASP A 207 6.11 -3.75 12.12
N PHE A 208 7.07 -4.18 11.29
CA PHE A 208 6.83 -5.15 10.22
C PHE A 208 6.51 -6.55 10.74
N GLY A 209 7.00 -6.89 11.94
CA GLY A 209 6.62 -8.14 12.60
C GLY A 209 5.15 -8.09 13.02
N LEU A 210 4.69 -6.95 13.52
CA LEU A 210 3.27 -6.73 13.82
C LEU A 210 2.40 -6.76 12.55
N LEU A 211 2.85 -6.19 11.43
CA LEU A 211 2.13 -6.25 10.15
C LEU A 211 1.99 -7.68 9.64
N GLU A 212 3.07 -8.46 9.69
CA GLU A 212 3.05 -9.86 9.32
C GLU A 212 2.08 -10.63 10.20
N MET A 213 2.21 -10.49 11.51
CA MET A 213 1.52 -11.33 12.47
C MET A 213 0.05 -10.95 12.66
N TRP A 214 -0.17 -9.66 12.85
CA TRP A 214 -1.43 -9.05 13.26
C TRP A 214 -1.79 -7.89 12.31
N PRO A 215 -1.97 -8.18 11.00
CA PRO A 215 -2.14 -7.14 9.98
C PRO A 215 -3.32 -6.22 10.26
N ASN A 216 -4.37 -6.68 10.95
CA ASN A 216 -5.54 -5.85 11.26
C ASN A 216 -5.23 -4.74 12.26
N VAL A 217 -4.30 -4.97 13.21
CA VAL A 217 -3.84 -3.93 14.15
C VAL A 217 -3.16 -2.82 13.34
N VAL A 218 -2.26 -3.21 12.44
CA VAL A 218 -1.53 -2.27 11.59
C VAL A 218 -2.46 -1.57 10.59
N HIS A 219 -3.36 -2.27 9.91
CA HIS A 219 -4.30 -1.68 8.97
C HIS A 219 -5.22 -0.66 9.65
N LYS A 220 -5.76 -0.97 10.83
CA LYS A 220 -6.58 -0.02 11.58
C LYS A 220 -5.75 1.17 12.08
N GLY A 221 -4.52 0.92 12.54
CA GLY A 221 -3.59 1.98 12.90
C GLY A 221 -3.26 2.90 11.72
N ASP A 222 -3.00 2.32 10.55
CA ASP A 222 -2.73 3.04 9.31
C ASP A 222 -3.92 3.91 8.90
N ARG A 223 -5.15 3.39 9.01
CA ARG A 223 -6.37 4.18 8.80
C ARG A 223 -6.50 5.33 9.77
N LEU A 224 -6.20 5.12 11.05
CA LEU A 224 -6.26 6.16 12.07
C LEU A 224 -5.26 7.27 11.72
N LEU A 225 -4.01 6.90 11.47
CA LEU A 225 -2.95 7.82 11.09
C LEU A 225 -3.26 8.57 9.79
N CYS A 226 -3.76 7.87 8.77
CA CYS A 226 -4.19 8.45 7.50
C CYS A 226 -5.28 9.50 7.73
N ARG A 227 -6.32 9.15 8.49
CA ARG A 227 -7.43 10.06 8.78
C ARG A 227 -6.94 11.36 9.43
N HIS A 228 -6.08 11.24 10.44
CA HIS A 228 -5.55 12.40 11.16
C HIS A 228 -4.59 13.21 10.30
N ALA A 229 -3.70 12.56 9.54
CA ALA A 229 -2.75 13.25 8.65
C ALA A 229 -3.47 14.03 7.54
N VAL A 230 -4.48 13.44 6.89
CA VAL A 230 -5.26 14.09 5.83
C VAL A 230 -6.05 15.28 6.39
N LYS A 231 -6.70 15.14 7.54
CA LYS A 231 -7.40 16.26 8.20
C LYS A 231 -6.44 17.40 8.57
N SER A 232 -5.29 17.08 9.16
CA SER A 232 -4.26 18.06 9.48
C SER A 232 -3.70 18.75 8.24
N TRP A 233 -3.56 18.01 7.12
CA TRP A 233 -3.15 18.58 5.85
C TRP A 233 -4.15 19.61 5.33
N PHE A 234 -5.46 19.29 5.35
CA PHE A 234 -6.52 20.22 4.92
C PHE A 234 -6.72 21.42 5.84
N ALA A 235 -6.31 21.32 7.10
CA ALA A 235 -6.30 22.47 8.01
C ALA A 235 -5.20 23.48 7.65
N LYS A 236 -4.07 23.00 7.12
CA LYS A 236 -2.89 23.82 6.79
C LYS A 236 -2.86 24.26 5.31
N HIS A 237 -3.51 23.52 4.41
CA HIS A 237 -3.40 23.71 2.96
C HIS A 237 -4.77 23.83 2.28
N LYS A 238 -4.84 24.68 1.25
CA LYS A 238 -5.99 24.76 0.35
C LYS A 238 -5.80 23.74 -0.80
N PRO A 239 -6.81 22.88 -1.09
CA PRO A 239 -6.72 21.95 -2.21
C PRO A 239 -6.69 22.72 -3.54
N ARG A 240 -5.66 22.48 -4.37
CA ARG A 240 -5.54 23.09 -5.71
C ARG A 240 -5.81 22.13 -6.87
N THR A 241 -6.12 20.86 -6.57
CA THR A 241 -6.46 19.86 -7.58
C THR A 241 -7.85 19.30 -7.34
N THR A 242 -8.53 18.88 -8.43
CA THR A 242 -9.83 18.24 -8.36
C THR A 242 -9.80 16.99 -7.47
N SER A 243 -8.72 16.18 -7.57
CA SER A 243 -8.54 15.00 -6.72
C SER A 243 -8.51 15.37 -5.23
N LEU A 244 -7.76 16.41 -4.84
CA LEU A 244 -7.70 16.85 -3.43
C LEU A 244 -9.00 17.52 -2.96
N ALA A 245 -9.69 18.25 -3.83
CA ALA A 245 -10.99 18.83 -3.53
C ALA A 245 -12.05 17.73 -3.28
N HIS A 246 -12.06 16.68 -4.10
CA HIS A 246 -12.92 15.52 -3.92
C HIS A 246 -12.62 14.81 -2.59
N LEU A 247 -11.35 14.57 -2.26
CA LEU A 247 -10.97 13.97 -0.99
C LEU A 247 -11.43 14.80 0.20
N LYS A 248 -11.29 16.13 0.13
CA LYS A 248 -11.76 17.02 1.19
C LYS A 248 -13.25 16.84 1.44
N VAL A 249 -14.06 16.83 0.38
CA VAL A 249 -15.51 16.62 0.48
C VAL A 249 -15.83 15.25 1.10
N MET A 250 -15.11 14.19 0.70
CA MET A 250 -15.28 12.86 1.31
C MET A 250 -15.01 12.88 2.81
N PHE A 251 -13.94 13.56 3.24
CA PHE A 251 -13.56 13.70 4.65
C PHE A 251 -14.55 14.54 5.46
N ASP A 252 -15.04 15.65 4.89
CA ASP A 252 -16.02 16.54 5.51
C ASP A 252 -17.37 15.83 5.68
N LEU A 253 -17.76 14.97 4.73
CA LEU A 253 -19.01 14.19 4.78
C LEU A 253 -18.92 12.87 5.57
N GLY A 254 -17.76 12.51 6.12
CA GLY A 254 -17.60 11.22 6.80
C GLY A 254 -17.54 10.00 5.88
N LYS A 255 -17.42 10.19 4.56
CA LYS A 255 -17.50 9.14 3.53
C LYS A 255 -16.11 8.67 3.08
N TYR A 256 -15.29 8.21 4.00
CA TYR A 256 -13.91 7.75 3.75
C TYR A 256 -13.69 6.29 4.19
N GLY A 257 -14.63 5.41 3.81
CA GLY A 257 -14.43 3.96 3.93
C GLY A 257 -13.29 3.46 3.03
N ASP A 258 -12.85 2.22 3.26
CA ASP A 258 -11.68 1.65 2.57
C ASP A 258 -11.85 1.65 1.05
N GLU A 259 -13.01 1.21 0.56
CA GLU A 259 -13.33 1.24 -0.88
C GLU A 259 -13.28 2.66 -1.47
N ALA A 260 -13.85 3.63 -0.76
CA ALA A 260 -13.88 5.01 -1.22
C ALA A 260 -12.47 5.63 -1.27
N LEU A 261 -11.63 5.35 -0.27
CA LEU A 261 -10.23 5.77 -0.26
C LEU A 261 -9.39 5.05 -1.33
N LEU A 262 -9.68 3.77 -1.59
CA LEU A 262 -9.04 3.01 -2.64
C LEU A 262 -9.38 3.55 -4.05
N ASP A 263 -10.64 3.84 -4.30
CA ASP A 263 -11.07 4.46 -5.56
C ASP A 263 -10.45 5.83 -5.74
N TRP A 264 -10.41 6.62 -4.65
CA TRP A 264 -9.75 7.91 -4.66
C TRP A 264 -8.27 7.80 -5.00
N ILE A 265 -7.50 6.91 -4.34
CA ILE A 265 -6.07 6.82 -4.58
C ILE A 265 -5.78 6.33 -6.00
N ARG A 266 -6.56 5.38 -6.54
CA ARG A 266 -6.43 4.94 -7.94
C ARG A 266 -6.59 6.10 -8.92
N ALA A 267 -7.61 6.94 -8.72
CA ALA A 267 -7.78 8.15 -9.53
C ALA A 267 -6.63 9.16 -9.32
N ALA A 268 -6.18 9.33 -8.09
CA ALA A 268 -5.06 10.22 -7.74
C ALA A 268 -3.73 9.76 -8.35
N LEU A 269 -3.50 8.45 -8.51
CA LEU A 269 -2.33 7.92 -9.22
C LEU A 269 -2.31 8.31 -10.70
N GLY A 270 -3.49 8.34 -11.36
CA GLY A 270 -3.62 8.86 -12.71
C GLY A 270 -3.19 10.33 -12.79
N THR A 271 -3.75 11.17 -11.92
CA THR A 271 -3.36 12.58 -11.79
C THR A 271 -1.86 12.76 -11.52
N LEU A 272 -1.29 11.95 -10.62
CA LEU A 272 0.14 11.97 -10.31
C LEU A 272 0.97 11.61 -11.55
N GLY A 273 0.58 10.55 -12.25
CA GLY A 273 1.23 10.11 -13.48
C GLY A 273 1.21 11.17 -14.57
N GLU A 274 0.08 11.84 -14.77
CA GLU A 274 -0.06 12.97 -15.70
C GLU A 274 0.84 14.16 -15.32
N CYS A 275 0.92 14.51 -14.04
CA CYS A 275 1.81 15.59 -13.58
C CYS A 275 3.28 15.27 -13.92
N VAL A 276 3.71 14.03 -13.64
CA VAL A 276 5.06 13.56 -13.95
C VAL A 276 5.31 13.57 -15.46
N LEU A 277 4.35 13.10 -16.26
CA LEU A 277 4.45 13.09 -17.72
C LEU A 277 4.55 14.51 -18.30
N ARG A 278 3.75 15.46 -17.77
CA ARG A 278 3.80 16.87 -18.18
C ARG A 278 5.14 17.51 -17.86
N ILE A 279 5.69 17.27 -16.67
CA ILE A 279 7.05 17.73 -16.33
C ILE A 279 8.06 17.21 -17.36
N MET A 280 7.96 15.93 -17.74
CA MET A 280 8.82 15.35 -18.78
C MET A 280 8.60 16.00 -20.15
N SER A 281 7.36 16.23 -20.59
CA SER A 281 7.09 16.83 -21.90
C SER A 281 7.55 18.29 -21.97
N LEU A 282 7.35 19.06 -20.89
CA LEU A 282 7.85 20.41 -20.76
C LEU A 282 9.38 20.42 -20.88
N GLY A 283 10.07 19.44 -20.28
CA GLY A 283 11.50 19.26 -20.42
C GLY A 283 11.98 19.09 -21.88
N ASP A 284 11.24 18.34 -22.70
CA ASP A 284 11.57 18.18 -24.13
C ASP A 284 11.38 19.49 -24.90
N GLN A 285 10.32 20.24 -24.60
CA GLN A 285 10.02 21.52 -25.25
C GLN A 285 11.08 22.57 -24.97
N ALA A 286 11.59 22.63 -23.73
CA ALA A 286 12.65 23.55 -23.33
C ALA A 286 14.00 23.28 -24.02
N GLU A 287 14.26 22.06 -24.48
CA GLU A 287 15.46 21.75 -25.27
C GLU A 287 15.34 22.20 -26.74
N SER A 288 14.12 22.48 -27.21
CA SER A 288 13.82 22.77 -28.62
C SER A 288 13.42 24.22 -28.94
N GLY A 289 13.21 25.07 -27.94
CA GLY A 289 12.51 26.36 -28.08
C GLY A 289 13.35 27.64 -27.98
N ASP A 290 12.79 28.75 -28.48
CA ASP A 290 13.32 30.13 -28.44
C ASP A 290 13.09 30.83 -27.07
N GLU A 291 13.77 31.95 -26.79
CA GLU A 291 13.74 32.67 -25.49
C GLU A 291 12.33 33.07 -24.98
N LEU A 292 11.36 33.35 -25.85
CA LEU A 292 9.98 33.68 -25.46
C LEU A 292 9.17 32.46 -24.99
N GLU A 293 9.54 31.26 -25.43
CA GLU A 293 8.93 30.00 -24.98
C GLU A 293 9.42 29.62 -23.56
N VAL A 294 10.58 30.15 -23.15
CA VAL A 294 11.20 29.87 -21.85
C VAL A 294 10.39 30.41 -20.68
N GLU A 295 9.78 31.60 -20.78
CA GLU A 295 9.00 32.19 -19.67
C GLU A 295 7.66 31.45 -19.47
N GLY A 296 6.99 31.07 -20.56
CA GLY A 296 5.80 30.22 -20.52
C GLY A 296 6.11 28.83 -19.96
N TYR A 297 7.25 28.26 -20.34
CA TYR A 297 7.77 27.00 -19.81
C TYR A 297 8.05 27.06 -18.30
N ARG A 298 8.73 28.11 -17.81
CA ARG A 298 9.01 28.32 -16.38
C ARG A 298 7.72 28.33 -15.55
N GLY A 299 6.74 29.13 -15.98
CA GLY A 299 5.44 29.22 -15.32
C GLY A 299 4.71 27.88 -15.28
N ALA A 300 4.72 27.14 -16.40
CA ALA A 300 4.13 25.82 -16.49
C ALA A 300 4.84 24.79 -15.59
N LEU A 301 6.17 24.75 -15.60
CA LEU A 301 6.97 23.85 -14.75
C LEU A 301 6.70 24.12 -13.27
N MET A 302 6.71 25.40 -12.86
CA MET A 302 6.46 25.80 -11.48
C MET A 302 5.03 25.43 -11.04
N SER A 303 4.06 25.54 -11.94
CA SER A 303 2.68 25.11 -11.68
C SER A 303 2.60 23.60 -11.43
N GLU A 304 3.24 22.77 -12.27
CA GLU A 304 3.23 21.31 -12.13
C GLU A 304 4.02 20.86 -10.89
N LEU A 305 5.16 21.50 -10.57
CA LEU A 305 5.91 21.23 -9.33
C LEU A 305 5.08 21.54 -8.08
N ARG A 306 4.31 22.64 -8.06
CA ARG A 306 3.37 22.96 -6.96
C ARG A 306 2.23 21.94 -6.88
N ARG A 307 1.71 21.51 -8.02
CA ARG A 307 0.62 20.52 -8.08
C ARG A 307 1.10 19.18 -7.49
N LEU A 308 2.29 18.76 -7.87
CA LEU A 308 2.95 17.55 -7.41
C LEU A 308 3.27 17.62 -5.92
N SER A 309 3.85 18.74 -5.45
CA SER A 309 4.20 18.91 -4.03
C SER A 309 3.00 18.93 -3.10
N GLN A 310 1.81 19.28 -3.61
CA GLN A 310 0.56 19.18 -2.86
C GLN A 310 -0.07 17.78 -2.92
N LEU A 311 -0.08 17.13 -4.09
CA LEU A 311 -0.75 15.84 -4.28
C LEU A 311 0.03 14.68 -3.65
N PHE A 312 1.36 14.64 -3.87
CA PHE A 312 2.21 13.53 -3.48
C PHE A 312 2.18 13.19 -1.98
N PRO A 313 2.25 14.13 -1.01
CA PRO A 313 2.15 13.78 0.41
C PRO A 313 0.82 13.11 0.76
N VAL A 314 -0.28 13.55 0.16
CA VAL A 314 -1.61 12.98 0.42
C VAL A 314 -1.73 11.58 -0.19
N VAL A 315 -1.15 11.36 -1.38
CA VAL A 315 -1.01 10.02 -1.96
C VAL A 315 -0.20 9.10 -1.03
N LEU A 316 0.89 9.60 -0.44
CA LEU A 316 1.66 8.83 0.55
C LEU A 316 0.83 8.50 1.78
N PHE A 317 0.06 9.43 2.34
CA PHE A 317 -0.78 9.18 3.51
C PHE A 317 -1.80 8.06 3.28
N VAL A 318 -2.40 8.01 2.09
CA VAL A 318 -3.43 7.02 1.73
C VAL A 318 -2.84 5.75 1.11
N SER A 319 -1.53 5.69 0.87
CA SER A 319 -0.89 4.59 0.13
C SER A 319 -1.03 3.22 0.77
N ASP A 320 -1.33 3.12 2.07
CA ASP A 320 -1.61 1.84 2.74
C ASP A 320 -2.78 1.07 2.11
N GLN A 321 -3.81 1.80 1.65
CA GLN A 321 -4.97 1.20 0.96
C GLN A 321 -4.55 0.48 -0.31
N LEU A 322 -3.55 1.02 -1.01
CA LEU A 322 -3.01 0.46 -2.22
C LEU A 322 -1.99 -0.65 -1.93
N LEU A 323 -1.07 -0.44 -0.98
CA LEU A 323 -0.01 -1.40 -0.66
C LEU A 323 -0.55 -2.75 -0.16
N SER A 324 -1.74 -2.76 0.44
CA SER A 324 -2.44 -3.99 0.84
C SER A 324 -2.90 -4.87 -0.34
N LEU A 325 -2.93 -4.32 -1.57
CA LEU A 325 -3.36 -5.06 -2.76
C LEU A 325 -2.21 -5.86 -3.40
N PRO A 326 -2.51 -6.98 -4.09
CA PRO A 326 -1.50 -7.80 -4.77
C PRO A 326 -0.61 -7.03 -5.76
N ASP A 327 -1.20 -6.11 -6.53
CA ASP A 327 -0.55 -5.34 -7.58
C ASP A 327 -0.32 -3.86 -7.21
N GLY A 328 -0.72 -3.44 -6.01
CA GLY A 328 -0.70 -2.03 -5.61
C GLY A 328 0.70 -1.40 -5.58
N CYS A 329 1.72 -2.17 -5.19
CA CYS A 329 3.12 -1.76 -5.30
C CYS A 329 3.52 -1.39 -6.74
N VAL A 330 3.05 -2.18 -7.72
CA VAL A 330 3.31 -1.96 -9.14
C VAL A 330 2.57 -0.71 -9.63
N GLN A 331 1.31 -0.55 -9.25
CA GLN A 331 0.52 0.64 -9.59
C GLN A 331 1.18 1.92 -9.08
N LEU A 332 1.62 1.96 -7.82
CA LEU A 332 2.32 3.11 -7.24
C LEU A 332 3.65 3.40 -7.97
N ALA A 333 4.45 2.36 -8.18
CA ALA A 333 5.75 2.48 -8.83
C ALA A 333 5.62 3.00 -10.27
N MET A 334 4.62 2.52 -11.01
CA MET A 334 4.32 2.99 -12.36
C MET A 334 3.83 4.44 -12.37
N ALA A 335 2.95 4.82 -11.44
CA ALA A 335 2.44 6.20 -11.35
C ALA A 335 3.55 7.23 -11.10
N VAL A 336 4.50 6.93 -10.22
CA VAL A 336 5.68 7.77 -9.97
C VAL A 336 6.57 7.92 -11.21
N MET A 337 6.50 6.98 -12.15
CA MET A 337 7.20 7.03 -13.44
C MET A 337 6.39 7.70 -14.55
N GLY A 338 5.22 8.27 -14.24
CA GLY A 338 4.29 8.81 -15.24
C GLY A 338 3.57 7.76 -16.06
N LEU A 339 3.67 6.47 -15.70
CA LEU A 339 3.07 5.32 -16.39
C LEU A 339 1.71 4.99 -15.76
N ALA A 340 0.86 6.00 -15.57
CA ALA A 340 -0.51 5.86 -15.08
C ALA A 340 -1.41 6.86 -15.81
N GLY A 341 -2.71 6.58 -15.85
CA GLY A 341 -3.68 7.39 -16.59
C GLY A 341 -3.30 7.49 -18.08
N GLU A 342 -3.34 8.71 -18.63
CA GLU A 342 -2.98 8.98 -20.03
C GLU A 342 -1.57 8.49 -20.39
N GLY A 343 -0.61 8.56 -19.47
CA GLY A 343 0.78 8.18 -19.74
C GLY A 343 1.00 6.69 -19.92
N LEU A 344 0.09 5.85 -19.39
CA LEU A 344 0.08 4.41 -19.65
C LEU A 344 -0.58 4.12 -21.01
N VAL A 345 -1.73 4.74 -21.28
CA VAL A 345 -2.46 4.58 -22.56
C VAL A 345 -1.58 4.98 -23.74
N GLN A 346 -0.94 6.15 -23.68
CA GLN A 346 -0.02 6.62 -24.72
C GLN A 346 1.16 5.66 -24.94
N TRP A 347 1.64 5.02 -23.86
CA TRP A 347 2.73 4.06 -23.95
C TRP A 347 2.26 2.73 -24.57
N ASP A 348 1.13 2.19 -24.11
CA ASP A 348 0.55 0.95 -24.65
C ASP A 348 0.23 1.08 -26.15
N ASP A 349 -0.37 2.20 -26.56
CA ASP A 349 -0.65 2.49 -27.98
C ASP A 349 0.65 2.60 -28.79
N GLY A 350 1.67 3.27 -28.24
CA GLY A 350 2.99 3.37 -28.87
C GLY A 350 3.70 2.02 -29.00
N VAL A 351 3.54 1.14 -28.02
CA VAL A 351 4.06 -0.24 -28.06
C VAL A 351 3.34 -1.05 -29.13
N LEU A 352 2.00 -0.97 -29.20
CA LEU A 352 1.22 -1.66 -30.22
C LEU A 352 1.62 -1.20 -31.63
N GLU A 353 1.75 0.10 -31.86
CA GLU A 353 2.17 0.63 -33.16
C GLU A 353 3.63 0.26 -33.50
N PHE A 354 4.51 0.22 -32.52
CA PHE A 354 5.85 -0.35 -32.71
C PHE A 354 5.79 -1.82 -33.11
N CYS A 355 4.97 -2.63 -32.44
CA CYS A 355 4.81 -4.05 -32.73
C CYS A 355 4.25 -4.30 -34.13
N ARG A 356 3.21 -3.55 -34.54
CA ARG A 356 2.67 -3.60 -35.91
C ARG A 356 3.76 -3.33 -36.95
N ARG A 357 4.56 -2.26 -36.76
CA ARG A 357 5.67 -1.94 -37.66
C ARG A 357 6.73 -3.03 -37.72
N VAL A 358 7.07 -3.64 -36.59
CA VAL A 358 8.03 -4.76 -36.54
C VAL A 358 7.47 -5.97 -37.29
N ILE A 359 6.24 -6.40 -36.99
CA ILE A 359 5.60 -7.54 -37.65
C ILE A 359 5.47 -7.28 -39.16
N ARG A 360 5.06 -6.08 -39.57
CA ARG A 360 4.97 -5.68 -40.98
C ARG A 360 6.32 -5.83 -41.69
N ARG A 361 7.41 -5.37 -41.07
CA ARG A 361 8.78 -5.52 -41.59
C ARG A 361 9.20 -6.99 -41.64
N THR A 362 8.85 -7.77 -40.63
CA THR A 362 9.15 -9.20 -40.55
C THR A 362 8.49 -9.96 -41.69
N PHE A 363 7.19 -9.76 -41.95
CA PHE A 363 6.52 -10.37 -43.10
C PHE A 363 7.18 -9.98 -44.42
N VAL A 364 7.49 -8.69 -44.64
CA VAL A 364 8.15 -8.23 -45.87
C VAL A 364 9.53 -8.89 -46.05
N TYR A 365 10.30 -9.00 -44.97
CA TYR A 365 11.61 -9.64 -44.99
C TYR A 365 11.50 -11.15 -45.27
N ASP A 366 10.59 -11.83 -44.57
CA ASP A 366 10.41 -13.28 -44.69
C ASP A 366 9.89 -13.69 -46.07
N MET A 367 8.96 -12.93 -46.64
CA MET A 367 8.49 -13.13 -48.02
C MET A 367 9.62 -12.90 -49.05
N ARG A 368 10.49 -11.91 -48.85
CA ARG A 368 11.68 -11.69 -49.70
C ARG A 368 12.70 -12.82 -49.59
N ALA A 369 12.79 -13.46 -48.43
CA ALA A 369 13.65 -14.60 -48.18
C ALA A 369 13.03 -15.95 -48.61
N GLY A 370 11.83 -15.95 -49.19
CA GLY A 370 11.13 -17.15 -49.65
C GLY A 370 10.43 -17.97 -48.57
N ARG A 371 10.34 -17.46 -47.33
CA ARG A 371 9.58 -18.10 -46.23
C ARG A 371 8.08 -17.87 -46.41
N SER A 372 7.29 -18.86 -46.02
CA SER A 372 5.83 -18.75 -46.11
C SER A 372 5.28 -17.78 -45.04
N PRO A 373 4.18 -17.06 -45.33
CA PRO A 373 3.47 -16.29 -44.31
C PRO A 373 3.04 -17.15 -43.12
N LEU A 374 2.69 -18.41 -43.35
CA LEU A 374 2.28 -19.38 -42.34
C LEU A 374 3.36 -19.62 -41.27
N GLU A 375 4.62 -19.82 -41.68
CA GLU A 375 5.76 -19.96 -40.75
C GLU A 375 5.96 -18.69 -39.90
N THR A 376 5.68 -17.52 -40.49
CA THR A 376 5.82 -16.24 -39.80
C THR A 376 4.71 -16.04 -38.77
N ILE A 377 3.47 -16.44 -39.10
CA ILE A 377 2.33 -16.47 -38.19
C ILE A 377 2.63 -17.39 -37.01
N ASP A 378 3.02 -18.64 -37.26
CA ASP A 378 3.32 -19.63 -36.21
C ASP A 378 4.35 -19.11 -35.20
N ARG A 379 5.44 -18.52 -35.70
CA ARG A 379 6.49 -17.93 -34.86
C ARG A 379 5.97 -16.75 -34.02
N LEU A 380 5.04 -15.96 -34.53
CA LEU A 380 4.52 -14.76 -33.87
C LEU A 380 3.29 -15.02 -32.98
N THR A 381 2.72 -16.22 -33.04
CA THR A 381 1.64 -16.66 -32.13
C THR A 381 2.15 -17.35 -30.87
N PHE A 382 3.46 -17.62 -30.77
CA PHE A 382 4.11 -18.16 -29.57
C PHE A 382 3.44 -19.41 -28.98
N GLY A 383 2.87 -20.27 -29.84
CA GLY A 383 2.16 -21.48 -29.43
C GLY A 383 0.67 -21.30 -29.05
N ASP A 384 0.10 -20.09 -29.15
CA ASP A 384 -1.35 -19.89 -29.01
C ASP A 384 -2.08 -20.41 -30.25
N SER A 385 -2.70 -21.58 -30.13
CA SER A 385 -3.43 -22.23 -31.22
C SER A 385 -4.62 -21.40 -31.72
N HIS A 386 -5.30 -20.66 -30.84
CA HIS A 386 -6.46 -19.86 -31.23
C HIS A 386 -6.05 -18.60 -32.00
N ALA A 387 -4.94 -17.96 -31.60
CA ALA A 387 -4.33 -16.87 -32.36
C ALA A 387 -3.86 -17.37 -33.74
N TYR A 388 -3.21 -18.53 -33.78
CA TYR A 388 -2.73 -19.17 -35.00
C TYR A 388 -3.85 -19.44 -36.00
N PHE A 389 -4.91 -20.14 -35.60
CA PHE A 389 -6.00 -20.47 -36.52
C PHE A 389 -6.75 -19.23 -37.02
N ARG A 390 -6.88 -18.19 -36.20
CA ARG A 390 -7.49 -16.91 -36.63
C ARG A 390 -6.64 -16.17 -37.66
N ALA A 391 -5.33 -16.14 -37.47
CA ALA A 391 -4.41 -15.55 -38.44
C ALA A 391 -4.32 -16.38 -39.73
N TYR A 392 -4.32 -17.71 -39.60
CA TYR A 392 -4.29 -18.66 -40.72
C TYR A 392 -5.53 -18.53 -41.62
N ALA A 393 -6.71 -18.32 -41.03
CA ALA A 393 -7.97 -18.19 -41.77
C ALA A 393 -8.00 -16.98 -42.73
N GLU A 394 -7.09 -16.01 -42.58
CA GLU A 394 -6.95 -14.86 -43.48
C GLU A 394 -6.01 -15.14 -44.67
N LEU A 395 -5.34 -16.29 -44.72
CA LEU A 395 -4.53 -16.74 -45.86
C LEU A 395 -5.39 -17.51 -46.87
N ASP A 396 -4.98 -17.48 -48.14
CA ASP A 396 -5.58 -18.34 -49.16
C ASP A 396 -5.35 -19.82 -48.84
N LEU A 397 -6.42 -20.61 -48.88
CA LEU A 397 -6.44 -22.02 -48.46
C LEU A 397 -5.52 -22.92 -49.30
N VAL A 398 -5.25 -22.53 -50.55
CA VAL A 398 -4.48 -23.36 -51.50
C VAL A 398 -3.03 -22.93 -51.57
N SER A 399 -2.77 -21.62 -51.60
CA SER A 399 -1.43 -21.06 -51.77
C SER A 399 -0.74 -20.71 -50.46
N GLU A 400 -1.47 -20.67 -49.34
CA GLU A 400 -1.00 -20.26 -48.01
C GLU A 400 -0.33 -18.88 -48.01
N ARG A 401 -0.78 -18.00 -48.92
CA ARG A 401 -0.27 -16.65 -49.13
C ARG A 401 -1.36 -15.61 -48.89
N PHE A 402 -0.94 -14.36 -48.74
CA PHE A 402 -1.84 -13.22 -48.74
C PHE A 402 -2.24 -12.90 -50.19
N ASP A 403 -3.54 -12.81 -50.45
CA ASP A 403 -4.08 -12.34 -51.73
C ASP A 403 -4.09 -10.81 -51.83
N SER A 404 -4.11 -10.12 -50.69
CA SER A 404 -4.15 -8.66 -50.63
C SER A 404 -3.32 -8.05 -49.49
N LEU A 405 -3.00 -6.76 -49.63
CA LEU A 405 -2.37 -5.98 -48.57
C LEU A 405 -3.30 -5.84 -47.35
N ASP A 406 -4.61 -5.82 -47.56
CA ASP A 406 -5.61 -5.66 -46.50
C ASP A 406 -5.70 -6.92 -45.62
N GLN A 407 -5.65 -8.12 -46.22
CA GLN A 407 -5.56 -9.39 -45.46
C GLN A 407 -4.30 -9.41 -44.61
N ARG A 408 -3.15 -9.01 -45.19
CA ARG A 408 -1.90 -8.94 -44.44
C ARG A 408 -2.00 -7.98 -43.27
N GLU A 409 -2.63 -6.81 -43.46
CA GLU A 409 -2.78 -5.83 -42.40
C GLU A 409 -3.73 -6.32 -41.29
N LYS A 410 -4.82 -7.03 -41.63
CA LYS A 410 -5.68 -7.70 -40.64
C LYS A 410 -4.89 -8.71 -39.79
N VAL A 411 -4.04 -9.52 -40.40
CA VAL A 411 -3.19 -10.47 -39.67
C VAL A 411 -2.18 -9.73 -38.79
N ILE A 412 -1.60 -8.63 -39.26
CA ILE A 412 -0.70 -7.79 -38.45
C ILE A 412 -1.43 -7.24 -37.22
N GLU A 413 -2.64 -6.69 -37.40
CA GLU A 413 -3.48 -6.20 -36.30
C GLU A 413 -3.82 -7.29 -35.30
N LEU A 414 -4.11 -8.50 -35.78
CA LEU A 414 -4.41 -9.64 -34.92
C LEU A 414 -3.17 -10.10 -34.12
N LEU A 415 -1.99 -10.11 -34.73
CA LEU A 415 -0.75 -10.59 -34.09
C LEU A 415 -0.08 -9.55 -33.19
N ALA A 416 -0.32 -8.25 -33.40
CA ALA A 416 0.35 -7.18 -32.67
C ALA A 416 0.15 -7.24 -31.14
N PRO A 417 -1.05 -7.51 -30.58
CA PRO A 417 -1.24 -7.67 -29.15
C PRO A 417 -0.46 -8.84 -28.53
N TYR A 418 -0.35 -9.97 -29.24
CA TYR A 418 0.41 -11.14 -28.77
C TYR A 418 1.91 -10.84 -28.71
N TYR A 419 2.43 -10.24 -29.77
CA TYR A 419 3.83 -9.82 -29.82
C TYR A 419 4.13 -8.72 -28.79
N ALA A 420 3.20 -7.79 -28.60
CA ALA A 420 3.29 -6.75 -27.57
C ALA A 420 3.35 -7.36 -26.17
N SER A 421 2.44 -8.29 -25.83
CA SER A 421 2.43 -8.99 -24.54
C SER A 421 3.76 -9.69 -24.24
N TYR A 422 4.30 -10.41 -25.22
CA TYR A 422 5.60 -11.07 -25.07
C TYR A 422 6.77 -10.09 -24.86
N ARG A 423 6.74 -8.92 -25.52
CA ARG A 423 7.80 -7.91 -25.43
C ARG A 423 7.58 -6.89 -24.31
N GLN A 424 6.39 -6.82 -23.74
CA GLN A 424 5.97 -5.82 -22.76
C GLN A 424 6.91 -5.73 -21.55
N PRO A 425 7.41 -6.84 -20.97
CA PRO A 425 8.33 -6.78 -19.83
C PRO A 425 9.62 -6.01 -20.16
N ALA A 426 10.26 -6.36 -21.27
CA ALA A 426 11.51 -5.73 -21.71
C ALA A 426 11.31 -4.27 -22.14
N LEU A 427 10.23 -3.99 -22.88
CA LEU A 427 9.89 -2.63 -23.33
C LEU A 427 9.57 -1.72 -22.13
N LEU A 428 8.81 -2.22 -21.14
CA LEU A 428 8.52 -1.41 -19.96
C LEU A 428 9.77 -1.17 -19.11
N ALA A 429 10.67 -2.13 -18.98
CA ALA A 429 11.91 -1.95 -18.23
C ALA A 429 12.80 -0.86 -18.86
N ALA A 430 12.91 -0.86 -20.19
CA ALA A 430 13.60 0.19 -20.94
C ALA A 430 12.92 1.55 -20.76
N GLU A 431 11.59 1.59 -20.87
CA GLU A 431 10.80 2.81 -20.68
C GLU A 431 10.94 3.39 -19.27
N THR A 432 10.81 2.55 -18.25
CA THR A 432 10.95 2.92 -16.84
C THR A 432 12.33 3.50 -16.58
N THR A 433 13.38 2.89 -17.15
CA THR A 433 14.75 3.39 -17.03
C THR A 433 14.92 4.75 -17.72
N ARG A 434 14.35 4.92 -18.92
CA ARG A 434 14.36 6.18 -19.67
C ARG A 434 13.66 7.29 -18.89
N ARG A 435 12.42 7.04 -18.44
CA ARG A 435 11.62 7.99 -17.67
C ARG A 435 12.27 8.35 -16.34
N TYR A 436 12.82 7.38 -15.62
CA TYR A 436 13.58 7.65 -14.39
C TYR A 436 14.76 8.60 -14.63
N ARG A 437 15.60 8.33 -15.63
CA ARG A 437 16.77 9.18 -15.93
C ARG A 437 16.35 10.61 -16.24
N LYS A 438 15.31 10.74 -17.05
CA LYS A 438 14.75 12.04 -17.43
C LYS A 438 14.15 12.78 -16.24
N LEU A 439 13.30 12.13 -15.44
CA LEU A 439 12.70 12.71 -14.24
C LEU A 439 13.78 13.16 -13.26
N ARG A 440 14.78 12.31 -13.00
CA ARG A 440 15.88 12.63 -12.09
C ARG A 440 16.66 13.84 -12.55
N TRP A 441 16.91 13.97 -13.86
CA TRP A 441 17.58 15.13 -14.43
C TRP A 441 16.73 16.40 -14.30
N LEU A 442 15.44 16.33 -14.65
CA LEU A 442 14.50 17.47 -14.58
C LEU A 442 14.25 17.95 -13.15
N LEU A 443 14.27 17.04 -12.17
CA LEU A 443 14.13 17.38 -10.76
C LEU A 443 15.46 17.67 -10.08
N HIS A 444 16.59 17.64 -10.81
CA HIS A 444 17.89 17.94 -10.23
C HIS A 444 18.03 19.43 -9.93
N GLU A 445 18.68 19.78 -8.81
CA GLU A 445 18.85 21.17 -8.41
C GLU A 445 19.59 22.00 -9.47
N ASP A 446 20.64 21.45 -10.09
CA ASP A 446 21.36 22.14 -11.17
C ASP A 446 20.48 22.48 -12.37
N TYR A 447 19.59 21.55 -12.77
CA TYR A 447 18.68 21.80 -13.89
C TYR A 447 17.67 22.89 -13.53
N LEU A 448 17.06 22.75 -12.35
CA LEU A 448 16.07 23.71 -11.88
C LEU A 448 16.68 25.09 -11.69
N THR A 449 17.92 25.20 -11.18
CA THR A 449 18.64 26.47 -11.01
C THR A 449 18.93 27.15 -12.35
N ARG A 450 19.16 26.37 -13.41
CA ARG A 450 19.37 26.90 -14.76
C ARG A 450 18.07 27.43 -15.37
N VAL A 451 16.95 26.79 -15.05
CA VAL A 451 15.65 27.06 -15.66
C VAL A 451 14.88 28.14 -14.92
N LEU A 452 14.77 28.03 -13.59
CA LEU A 452 13.93 28.87 -12.74
C LEU A 452 14.71 30.10 -12.25
N ASP A 453 13.99 31.18 -11.97
CA ASP A 453 14.60 32.35 -11.32
C ASP A 453 14.91 32.07 -9.83
N SER A 454 15.62 32.99 -9.17
CA SER A 454 16.05 32.82 -7.78
C SER A 454 14.89 32.74 -6.78
N GLU A 455 13.77 33.43 -7.05
CA GLU A 455 12.59 33.42 -6.18
C GLU A 455 11.84 32.07 -6.31
N GLN A 456 11.63 31.62 -7.54
CA GLN A 456 11.03 30.32 -7.86
C GLN A 456 11.89 29.17 -7.30
N MET A 457 13.21 29.26 -7.41
CA MET A 457 14.12 28.28 -6.81
C MET A 457 14.04 28.25 -5.28
N ALA A 458 13.94 29.41 -4.63
CA ALA A 458 13.71 29.46 -3.19
C ALA A 458 12.41 28.74 -2.80
N GLN A 459 11.33 28.96 -3.56
CA GLN A 459 10.06 28.26 -3.34
C GLN A 459 10.19 26.75 -3.56
N VAL A 460 10.91 26.28 -4.58
CA VAL A 460 11.12 24.84 -4.82
C VAL A 460 11.94 24.20 -3.69
N ARG A 461 12.93 24.90 -3.13
CA ARG A 461 13.69 24.41 -1.97
C ARG A 461 12.81 24.19 -0.75
N GLU A 462 11.75 24.99 -0.59
CA GLU A 462 10.72 24.78 0.45
C GLU A 462 9.76 23.62 0.13
N MET A 463 9.69 23.16 -1.13
CA MET A 463 8.86 22.03 -1.55
C MET A 463 9.57 20.68 -1.33
N GLU A 464 9.74 20.29 -0.06
CA GLU A 464 10.42 19.03 0.33
C GLU A 464 9.92 17.78 -0.44
N TRP A 465 8.64 17.74 -0.81
CA TRP A 465 8.00 16.61 -1.48
C TRP A 465 8.47 16.36 -2.92
N VAL A 466 9.03 17.37 -3.59
CA VAL A 466 9.62 17.22 -4.93
C VAL A 466 10.85 16.31 -4.86
N TRP A 467 11.70 16.53 -3.86
CA TRP A 467 12.92 15.74 -3.63
C TRP A 467 12.60 14.31 -3.17
N GLU A 468 11.59 14.18 -2.30
CA GLU A 468 11.11 12.87 -1.85
C GLU A 468 10.59 12.02 -3.02
N LEU A 469 9.91 12.63 -4.00
CA LEU A 469 9.48 11.92 -5.20
C LEU A 469 10.66 11.34 -6.00
N GLY A 470 11.75 12.10 -6.15
CA GLY A 470 12.95 11.63 -6.83
C GLY A 470 13.56 10.39 -6.15
N ALA A 471 13.54 10.36 -4.82
CA ALA A 471 13.98 9.19 -4.04
C ALA A 471 13.05 7.97 -4.25
N VAL A 472 11.73 8.19 -4.21
CA VAL A 472 10.73 7.15 -4.49
C VAL A 472 10.85 6.62 -5.92
N ALA A 473 11.11 7.49 -6.90
CA ALA A 473 11.35 7.08 -8.28
C ALA A 473 12.58 6.15 -8.40
N GLY A 474 13.64 6.40 -7.64
CA GLY A 474 14.81 5.51 -7.60
C GLY A 474 14.48 4.10 -7.08
N GLU A 475 13.62 4.00 -6.09
CA GLU A 475 13.13 2.72 -5.55
C GLU A 475 12.17 2.03 -6.50
N ALA A 476 11.21 2.76 -7.05
CA ALA A 476 10.27 2.27 -8.05
C ALA A 476 11.00 1.69 -9.27
N ARG A 477 12.09 2.33 -9.75
CA ARG A 477 12.91 1.79 -10.84
C ARG A 477 13.54 0.45 -10.48
N ARG A 478 14.12 0.33 -9.28
CA ARG A 478 14.77 -0.90 -8.82
C ARG A 478 13.76 -2.03 -8.69
N PHE A 479 12.62 -1.75 -8.09
CA PHE A 479 11.51 -2.68 -7.92
C PHE A 479 10.94 -3.16 -9.27
N LEU A 480 10.56 -2.24 -10.16
CA LEU A 480 9.99 -2.57 -11.47
C LEU A 480 10.98 -3.35 -12.36
N GLY A 481 12.28 -3.07 -12.24
CA GLY A 481 13.32 -3.81 -12.94
C GLY A 481 13.40 -5.29 -12.50
N ARG A 482 13.27 -5.56 -11.20
CA ARG A 482 13.33 -6.93 -10.65
C ARG A 482 12.04 -7.72 -10.88
N GLN A 483 10.87 -7.09 -10.83
CA GLN A 483 9.57 -7.78 -11.02
C GLN A 483 9.39 -8.41 -12.41
N ARG A 484 10.25 -8.10 -13.36
CA ARG A 484 10.09 -8.46 -14.78
C ARG A 484 11.32 -9.12 -15.37
N ASP A 485 12.30 -9.43 -14.51
CA ASP A 485 13.50 -10.15 -14.90
C ASP A 485 13.23 -11.65 -14.78
N LEU A 486 13.00 -12.30 -15.93
CA LEU A 486 12.74 -13.74 -16.03
C LEU A 486 13.92 -14.61 -15.57
N SER A 487 15.10 -14.01 -15.33
CA SER A 487 16.26 -14.71 -14.76
C SER A 487 16.24 -14.77 -13.23
N LEU A 488 15.36 -14.02 -12.56
CA LEU A 488 15.24 -14.01 -11.11
C LEU A 488 14.33 -15.15 -10.61
N SER A 489 14.65 -15.67 -9.42
CA SER A 489 13.78 -16.62 -8.73
C SER A 489 12.50 -15.94 -8.21
N VAL A 490 11.46 -16.72 -7.97
CA VAL A 490 10.19 -16.22 -7.42
C VAL A 490 10.42 -15.55 -6.05
N GLU A 491 11.28 -16.11 -5.21
CA GLU A 491 11.68 -15.54 -3.92
C GLU A 491 12.30 -14.16 -4.09
N SER A 492 13.18 -13.98 -5.09
CA SER A 492 13.81 -12.68 -5.36
C SER A 492 12.79 -11.63 -5.81
N MET A 493 11.81 -12.03 -6.62
CA MET A 493 10.72 -11.16 -7.03
C MET A 493 9.85 -10.76 -5.83
N ILE A 494 9.45 -11.72 -4.99
CA ILE A 494 8.64 -11.44 -3.78
C ILE A 494 9.42 -10.59 -2.79
N ALA A 495 10.70 -10.89 -2.56
CA ALA A 495 11.56 -10.11 -1.67
C ALA A 495 11.68 -8.66 -2.14
N SER A 496 11.85 -8.43 -3.45
CA SER A 496 11.86 -7.07 -3.99
C SER A 496 10.53 -6.32 -3.78
N LYS A 497 9.39 -7.02 -3.76
CA LYS A 497 8.10 -6.41 -3.43
C LYS A 497 8.04 -6.02 -1.96
N ILE A 498 8.44 -6.93 -1.06
CA ILE A 498 8.50 -6.67 0.39
C ILE A 498 9.40 -5.46 0.66
N GLU A 499 10.62 -5.43 0.12
CA GLU A 499 11.56 -4.30 0.28
C GLU A 499 10.96 -2.96 -0.18
N PHE A 500 10.24 -2.97 -1.30
CA PHE A 500 9.58 -1.76 -1.80
C PHE A 500 8.43 -1.31 -0.89
N GLU A 501 7.59 -2.25 -0.44
CA GLU A 501 6.50 -1.97 0.49
C GLU A 501 7.01 -1.42 1.83
N GLU A 502 8.05 -2.04 2.40
CA GLU A 502 8.68 -1.61 3.64
C GLU A 502 9.23 -0.18 3.53
N SER A 503 9.88 0.13 2.40
CA SER A 503 10.36 1.47 2.14
C SER A 503 9.22 2.49 2.03
N MET A 504 8.16 2.17 1.27
CA MET A 504 7.00 3.06 1.11
C MET A 504 6.28 3.30 2.43
N ARG A 505 6.08 2.26 3.25
CA ARG A 505 5.53 2.38 4.61
C ARG A 505 6.37 3.27 5.50
N SER A 506 7.70 3.10 5.48
CA SER A 506 8.62 3.93 6.26
C SER A 506 8.59 5.40 5.83
N ARG A 507 8.54 5.68 4.52
CA ARG A 507 8.39 7.03 3.95
C ARG A 507 7.05 7.65 4.35
N ARG A 508 5.95 6.90 4.24
CA ARG A 508 4.61 7.30 4.68
C ARG A 508 4.59 7.68 6.16
N LEU A 509 5.15 6.86 7.05
CA LEU A 509 5.17 7.16 8.49
C LEU A 509 6.00 8.41 8.81
N ARG A 510 7.14 8.61 8.14
CA ARG A 510 7.91 9.86 8.25
C ARG A 510 7.08 11.07 7.79
N ALA A 511 6.35 10.93 6.70
CA ALA A 511 5.47 11.98 6.19
C ALA A 511 4.35 12.34 7.17
N ILE A 512 3.68 11.32 7.72
CA ILE A 512 2.63 11.48 8.72
C ILE A 512 3.19 12.13 9.98
N ARG A 513 4.36 11.69 10.47
CA ARG A 513 5.02 12.28 11.64
C ARG A 513 5.30 13.77 11.44
N ARG A 514 5.77 14.19 10.27
CA ARG A 514 5.97 15.62 9.96
C ARG A 514 4.65 16.39 9.96
N MET A 515 3.58 15.82 9.40
CA MET A 515 2.27 16.46 9.32
C MET A 515 1.59 16.63 10.67
N LEU A 516 1.73 15.63 11.55
CA LEU A 516 1.13 15.59 12.90
C LEU A 516 2.01 16.22 13.98
N GLY A 517 3.33 16.27 13.78
CA GLY A 517 4.28 16.87 14.70
C GLY A 517 4.46 18.39 14.55
N SER A 518 3.92 18.97 13.47
CA SER A 518 3.93 20.40 13.16
C SER A 518 2.67 21.14 13.60
#